data_AF-A0A7V7WV88-F1
#
_entry.id   AF-A0A7V7WV88-F1
#
_cell.length_a   1.000
_cell.length_b   1.000
_cell.length_c   1.000
_cell.angle_alpha   90.00
_cell.angle_beta   90.00
_cell.angle_gamma   90.00
#
_symmetry.space_group_name_H-M   'P 1'
#
loop_
_entity.id
_entity.type
_entity.pdbx_description
1 polymer ?
#
loop_
_entity_poly.entity_id
_entity_poly.type
_entity_poly.pdbx_seq_one_letter_code
_entity_poly.pdbx_strand_id
1 'polypeptide(L)'
;IPACLWFLAKDKTGSLSRPRERAGGEGSPRRASRDRRGEVLFIDARKLGRMATRVNRVLDDEDVARIATTVHRWRDDGESAGKHGADAPYADVPGFCRAVKLAEIAEHGHVLTPGRYVGAEAAEDDDEAFAEKMERLTAQLAEQMAKGAELDAVIREKLAVLGYGA
;
A
#
# COMPACT_ATOMS: atom_id res chain seq x y z
N ILE A 1 0.92 -0.35 -13.99
CA ILE A 1 1.95 0.32 -13.15
C ILE A 1 1.24 0.87 -11.92
N PRO A 2 1.69 0.58 -10.69
CA PRO A 2 1.09 1.18 -9.49
C PRO A 2 1.35 2.69 -9.51
N ALA A 3 0.32 3.47 -9.21
CA ALA A 3 0.41 4.92 -9.04
C ALA A 3 0.29 5.27 -7.55
N CYS A 4 0.87 6.40 -7.15
CA CYS A 4 0.74 6.96 -5.81
C CYS A 4 0.14 8.36 -5.92
N LEU A 5 -0.84 8.67 -5.07
CA LEU A 5 -1.43 10.00 -4.95
C LEU A 5 -0.99 10.66 -3.65
N TRP A 6 -0.52 11.90 -3.76
CA TRP A 6 0.05 12.64 -2.63
C TRP A 6 -0.88 13.74 -2.16
N PHE A 7 -1.32 13.64 -0.92
CA PHE A 7 -2.11 14.67 -0.26
C PHE A 7 -1.25 15.43 0.74
N LEU A 8 -0.83 16.64 0.36
CA LEU A 8 -0.03 17.52 1.19
C LEU A 8 -0.92 18.56 1.87
N ALA A 9 -0.64 18.84 3.14
CA ALA A 9 -1.32 19.88 3.89
C ALA A 9 -0.29 20.86 4.43
N LYS A 10 -0.53 22.16 4.20
CA LYS A 10 0.30 23.24 4.76
C LYS A 10 0.24 23.30 6.28
N ASP A 11 -0.87 22.82 6.86
CA ASP A 11 -1.12 22.82 8.29
C ASP A 11 -1.65 21.46 8.75
N LYS A 12 -1.09 21.00 9.86
CA LYS A 12 -1.34 19.71 10.51
C LYS A 12 -1.45 19.86 12.03
N THR A 13 -1.43 21.08 12.59
CA THR A 13 -1.35 21.29 14.05
C THR A 13 -2.60 20.84 14.81
N GLY A 14 -3.70 20.56 14.11
CA GLY A 14 -5.01 20.32 14.71
C GLY A 14 -5.59 21.63 15.24
N SER A 15 -6.70 22.11 14.69
CA SER A 15 -7.30 23.35 15.17
C SER A 15 -8.45 23.04 16.13
N LEU A 16 -8.22 23.21 17.43
CA LEU A 16 -9.21 23.81 18.32
C LEU A 16 -9.09 25.36 18.31
N SER A 17 -8.04 25.88 17.68
CA SER A 17 -7.55 27.23 17.96
C SER A 17 -7.85 28.20 16.82
N ARG A 18 -8.88 29.01 17.07
CA ARG A 18 -9.33 30.24 16.39
C ARG A 18 -10.03 30.10 15.02
N PRO A 19 -11.23 30.72 14.89
CA PRO A 19 -11.78 30.98 13.58
C PRO A 19 -10.79 31.87 12.82
N ARG A 20 -10.34 31.40 11.66
CA ARG A 20 -9.75 32.31 10.69
C ARG A 20 -10.92 33.11 10.14
N GLU A 21 -11.10 34.35 10.59
CA GLU A 21 -12.04 35.28 9.95
C GLU A 21 -11.71 35.29 8.45
N ARG A 22 -12.56 34.62 7.67
CA ARG A 22 -12.58 34.84 6.23
C ARG A 22 -13.28 36.17 6.06
N ALA A 23 -12.60 37.12 5.42
CA ALA A 23 -13.25 38.31 4.91
C ALA A 23 -14.42 37.87 4.00
N GLY A 24 -15.65 38.04 4.46
CA GLY A 24 -16.85 38.05 3.61
C GLY A 24 -17.59 36.73 3.34
N GLY A 25 -17.76 35.83 4.32
CA GLY A 25 -18.77 34.77 4.15
C GLY A 25 -18.92 33.85 5.36
N GLU A 26 -20.16 33.44 5.65
CA GLU A 26 -20.52 32.40 6.62
C GLU A 26 -19.81 31.08 6.25
N GLY A 27 -18.58 30.93 6.71
CA GLY A 27 -17.80 29.71 6.54
C GLY A 27 -18.26 28.67 7.54
N SER A 28 -18.52 27.44 7.07
CA SER A 28 -18.75 26.30 7.95
C SER A 28 -17.65 26.23 9.03
N PRO A 29 -17.99 25.96 10.31
CA PRO A 29 -17.01 25.89 11.38
C PRO A 29 -15.91 24.88 11.01
N ARG A 30 -14.63 25.28 11.19
CA ARG A 30 -13.52 24.33 11.05
C ARG A 30 -13.70 23.25 12.11
N ARG A 31 -14.02 22.04 11.67
CA ARG A 31 -14.13 20.85 12.50
C ARG A 31 -12.83 20.67 13.29
N ALA A 32 -12.96 20.32 14.57
CA ALA A 32 -11.83 19.94 15.40
C ALA A 32 -11.08 18.77 14.73
N SER A 33 -9.76 18.78 14.84
CA SER A 33 -8.86 17.84 14.20
C SER A 33 -7.66 17.68 15.11
N ARG A 34 -7.10 16.47 15.21
CA ARG A 34 -5.91 16.22 16.02
C ARG A 34 -4.65 16.85 15.42
N ASP A 35 -3.67 17.12 16.28
CA ASP A 35 -2.31 17.39 15.83
C ASP A 35 -1.72 16.12 15.22
N ARG A 36 -1.34 16.21 13.95
CA ARG A 36 -0.78 15.13 13.13
C ARG A 36 0.54 15.53 12.50
N ARG A 37 1.23 16.52 13.09
CA ARG A 37 2.60 16.85 12.70
C ARG A 37 3.51 15.67 13.02
N GLY A 38 4.54 15.48 12.19
CA GLY A 38 5.48 14.38 12.38
C GLY A 38 4.95 13.00 11.98
N GLU A 39 3.76 12.91 11.38
CA GLU A 39 3.21 11.65 10.87
C GLU A 39 2.69 11.74 9.43
N VAL A 40 2.70 10.58 8.77
CA VAL A 40 2.21 10.31 7.42
C VAL A 40 1.27 9.11 7.48
N LEU A 41 0.06 9.28 6.96
CA LEU A 41 -0.86 8.16 6.74
C LEU A 41 -0.53 7.50 5.41
N PHE A 42 -0.18 6.22 5.46
CA PHE A 42 -0.07 5.36 4.29
C PHE A 42 -1.39 4.61 4.09
N ILE A 43 -1.84 4.53 2.84
CA ILE A 43 -2.98 3.71 2.41
C ILE A 43 -2.53 2.89 1.21
N ASP A 44 -2.66 1.56 1.30
CA ASP A 44 -2.43 0.65 0.19
C ASP A 44 -3.77 0.30 -0.49
N ALA A 45 -4.03 0.98 -1.60
CA ALA A 45 -5.22 0.76 -2.40
C ALA A 45 -5.01 -0.26 -3.54
N ARG A 46 -3.87 -0.98 -3.58
CA ARG A 46 -3.54 -1.87 -4.72
C ARG A 46 -4.54 -3.02 -4.89
N LYS A 47 -5.17 -3.47 -3.79
CA LYS A 47 -6.18 -4.52 -3.78
C LYS A 47 -7.62 -4.01 -3.98
N LEU A 48 -7.84 -2.70 -3.91
CA LEU A 48 -9.15 -2.07 -4.09
C LEU A 48 -9.53 -1.94 -5.57
N GLY A 49 -10.79 -1.65 -5.86
CA GLY A 49 -11.27 -1.44 -7.22
C GLY A 49 -11.49 -2.72 -8.01
N ARG A 50 -12.28 -2.57 -9.07
CA ARG A 50 -12.55 -3.62 -10.05
C ARG A 50 -11.73 -3.40 -11.31
N MET A 51 -11.32 -4.49 -11.95
CA MET A 51 -10.69 -4.43 -13.27
C MET A 51 -11.78 -4.12 -14.30
N ALA A 52 -11.81 -2.87 -14.79
CA ALA A 52 -12.69 -2.48 -15.91
C ALA A 52 -12.14 -3.00 -17.25
N THR A 53 -10.81 -3.11 -17.36
CA THR A 53 -10.11 -3.79 -18.45
C THR A 53 -8.89 -4.52 -17.90
N ARG A 54 -8.17 -5.29 -18.74
CA ARG A 54 -6.91 -5.97 -18.35
C ARG A 54 -5.82 -5.02 -17.83
N VAL A 55 -5.90 -3.73 -18.15
CA VAL A 55 -4.89 -2.72 -17.77
C VAL A 55 -5.47 -1.54 -16.99
N ASN A 56 -6.79 -1.45 -16.84
CA ASN A 56 -7.46 -0.35 -16.15
C ASN A 56 -8.29 -0.87 -14.98
N ARG A 57 -7.99 -0.33 -13.79
CA ARG A 57 -8.67 -0.60 -12.53
C ARG A 57 -9.41 0.66 -12.11
N VAL A 58 -10.68 0.52 -11.80
CA VAL A 58 -11.56 1.61 -11.37
C VAL A 58 -11.92 1.37 -9.92
N LEU A 59 -11.66 2.37 -9.08
CA LEU A 59 -12.20 2.42 -7.72
C LEU A 59 -13.67 2.76 -7.81
N ASP A 60 -14.52 1.97 -7.18
CA ASP A 60 -15.94 2.28 -7.07
C ASP A 60 -16.21 3.25 -5.91
N ASP A 61 -17.47 3.64 -5.76
CA ASP A 61 -17.89 4.58 -4.72
C ASP A 61 -17.62 4.03 -3.31
N GLU A 62 -17.65 2.70 -3.13
CA GLU A 62 -17.36 2.04 -1.86
C GLU A 62 -15.87 2.12 -1.52
N ASP A 63 -14.99 1.84 -2.48
CA ASP A 63 -13.55 2.00 -2.32
C ASP A 63 -13.17 3.44 -1.96
N VAL A 64 -13.75 4.41 -2.68
CA VAL A 64 -13.52 5.83 -2.45
C VAL A 64 -14.04 6.23 -1.08
N ALA A 65 -15.24 5.79 -0.69
CA ALA A 65 -15.81 6.05 0.63
C ALA A 65 -14.95 5.44 1.75
N ARG A 66 -14.42 4.23 1.56
CA ARG A 66 -13.52 3.57 2.51
C ARG A 66 -12.22 4.37 2.70
N ILE A 67 -11.58 4.80 1.61
CA ILE A 67 -10.36 5.62 1.66
C ILE A 67 -10.65 6.95 2.34
N ALA A 68 -11.71 7.65 1.91
CA ALA A 68 -12.09 8.96 2.45
C ALA A 68 -12.39 8.86 3.95
N THR A 69 -13.19 7.88 4.36
CA THR A 69 -13.52 7.63 5.78
C THR A 69 -12.28 7.35 6.60
N THR A 70 -11.32 6.58 6.07
CA THR A 70 -10.04 6.31 6.75
C THR A 70 -9.25 7.59 6.98
N VAL A 71 -9.14 8.44 5.95
CA VAL A 71 -8.47 9.75 6.06
C VAL A 71 -9.21 10.65 7.05
N HIS A 72 -10.55 10.66 7.05
CA HIS A 72 -11.35 11.44 7.98
C HIS A 72 -11.11 11.00 9.43
N ARG A 73 -11.20 9.69 9.71
CA ARG A 73 -10.93 9.12 11.03
C ARG A 73 -9.54 9.46 11.52
N TRP A 74 -8.51 9.32 10.68
CA TRP A 74 -7.12 9.64 11.06
C TRP A 74 -6.91 11.11 11.41
N ARG A 75 -7.68 12.01 10.77
CA ARG A 75 -7.60 13.46 11.03
C ARG A 75 -8.40 13.89 12.26
N ASP A 76 -9.32 13.05 12.71
CA ASP A 76 -10.23 13.38 13.79
C ASP A 76 -9.53 13.34 15.15
N ASP A 77 -10.06 14.06 16.14
CA ASP A 77 -9.54 14.07 17.51
C ASP A 77 -10.05 12.92 18.38
N GLY A 78 -10.95 12.09 17.85
CA GLY A 78 -11.56 10.97 18.57
C GLY A 78 -12.73 11.39 19.47
N GLU A 79 -12.83 12.67 19.84
CA GLU A 79 -13.97 13.23 20.60
C GLU A 79 -15.16 13.56 19.67
N SER A 80 -14.89 13.80 18.38
CA SER A 80 -15.91 14.05 17.36
C SER A 80 -16.41 12.77 16.65
N ALA A 81 -16.00 11.58 17.10
CA ALA A 81 -16.49 10.31 16.59
C ALA A 81 -18.04 10.28 16.67
N GLY A 82 -18.70 10.10 15.52
CA GLY A 82 -20.16 10.17 15.39
C GLY A 82 -20.74 11.41 14.69
N LYS A 83 -19.98 12.50 14.45
CA LYS A 83 -20.50 13.69 13.73
C LYS A 83 -20.28 13.69 12.20
N HIS A 84 -19.63 12.65 11.67
CA HIS A 84 -19.17 12.60 10.27
C HIS A 84 -19.40 11.24 9.59
N GLY A 85 -20.26 10.38 10.12
CA GLY A 85 -20.45 9.02 9.59
C GLY A 85 -19.27 8.06 9.87
N ALA A 86 -18.33 8.47 10.72
CA ALA A 86 -17.35 7.58 11.31
C ALA A 86 -17.83 7.19 12.71
N ASP A 87 -18.39 5.99 12.83
CA ASP A 87 -18.90 5.44 14.09
C ASP A 87 -17.78 5.02 15.06
N ALA A 88 -16.52 5.09 14.63
CA ALA A 88 -15.36 4.59 15.36
C ALA A 88 -14.11 5.46 15.14
N PRO A 89 -13.20 5.52 16.14
CA PRO A 89 -11.90 6.17 16.02
C PRO A 89 -11.03 5.50 14.95
N TYR A 90 -9.96 6.20 14.56
CA TYR A 90 -8.95 5.62 13.67
C TYR A 90 -8.22 4.45 14.32
N ALA A 91 -7.95 3.41 13.53
CA ALA A 91 -7.05 2.32 13.85
C ALA A 91 -6.24 1.94 12.61
N ASP A 92 -5.00 1.50 12.83
CA ASP A 92 -4.19 0.91 11.78
C ASP A 92 -4.79 -0.45 11.37
N VAL A 93 -4.76 -0.75 10.08
CA VAL A 93 -5.29 -2.00 9.51
C VAL A 93 -4.22 -2.64 8.65
N PRO A 94 -3.69 -3.83 9.05
CA PRO A 94 -2.70 -4.56 8.26
C PRO A 94 -3.12 -4.72 6.81
N GLY A 95 -2.20 -4.45 5.88
CA GLY A 95 -2.42 -4.50 4.44
C GLY A 95 -3.28 -3.39 3.85
N PHE A 96 -3.83 -2.48 4.65
CA PHE A 96 -4.67 -1.39 4.17
C PHE A 96 -4.18 0.00 4.56
N CYS A 97 -4.02 0.31 5.85
CA CYS A 97 -3.60 1.66 6.27
C CYS A 97 -2.78 1.67 7.56
N ARG A 98 -1.87 2.63 7.66
CA ARG A 98 -1.07 2.86 8.87
C ARG A 98 -0.61 4.30 9.01
N ALA A 99 -0.73 4.87 10.19
CA ALA A 99 -0.10 6.15 10.54
C ALA A 99 1.35 5.93 11.00
N VAL A 100 2.30 6.55 10.31
CA VAL A 100 3.74 6.32 10.52
C VAL A 100 4.45 7.62 10.88
N LYS A 101 5.35 7.55 11.85
CA LYS A 101 6.18 8.69 12.27
C LYS A 101 7.29 8.99 11.27
N LEU A 102 7.65 10.27 11.13
CA LEU A 102 8.76 10.69 10.26
C LEU A 102 10.10 10.04 10.65
N ALA A 103 10.31 9.72 11.93
CA ALA A 103 11.52 9.02 12.40
C ALA A 103 11.64 7.61 11.78
N GLU A 104 10.57 6.81 11.80
CA GLU A 104 10.53 5.48 11.17
C GLU A 104 10.76 5.57 9.65
N ILE A 105 10.22 6.60 9.00
CA ILE A 105 10.47 6.86 7.57
C ILE A 105 11.95 7.18 7.32
N ALA A 106 12.60 7.93 8.20
CA ALA A 106 14.01 8.27 8.08
C ALA A 106 14.91 7.03 8.25
N GLU A 107 14.60 6.14 9.21
CA GLU A 107 15.27 4.84 9.38
C GLU A 107 15.19 3.98 8.12
N HIS A 108 14.10 4.11 7.36
CA HIS A 108 13.89 3.43 6.08
C HIS A 108 14.44 4.18 4.87
N GLY A 109 15.31 5.17 5.06
CA GLY A 109 15.95 5.91 3.96
C GLY A 109 14.97 6.73 3.11
N HIS A 110 13.86 7.20 3.72
CA HIS A 110 12.82 7.98 3.05
C HIS A 110 12.11 7.27 1.89
N VAL A 111 12.09 5.93 1.88
CA VAL A 111 11.24 5.16 0.96
C VAL A 111 9.79 5.32 1.39
N LEU A 112 8.89 5.71 0.46
CA LEU A 112 7.50 6.06 0.78
C LEU A 112 6.48 5.16 0.07
N THR A 113 6.84 3.91 -0.21
CA THR A 113 5.92 2.92 -0.77
C THR A 113 4.95 2.42 0.31
N PRO A 114 3.61 2.54 0.14
CA PRO A 114 2.65 2.17 1.19
C PRO A 114 2.83 0.75 1.73
N GLY A 115 3.06 -0.22 0.84
CA GLY A 115 3.25 -1.63 1.20
C GLY A 115 4.39 -1.90 2.19
N ARG A 116 5.38 -1.00 2.31
CA ARG A 116 6.45 -1.11 3.32
C ARG A 116 5.93 -0.89 4.74
N TYR A 117 4.91 -0.03 4.88
CA TYR A 117 4.45 0.45 6.18
C TYR A 117 3.16 -0.20 6.62
N VAL A 118 2.22 -0.46 5.71
CA VAL A 118 0.91 -1.03 6.05
C VAL A 118 0.98 -2.51 6.42
N GLY A 119 2.11 -3.17 6.20
CA GLY A 119 2.25 -4.62 6.40
C GLY A 119 1.47 -5.43 5.37
N ALA A 120 1.43 -6.75 5.54
CA ALA A 120 0.51 -7.61 4.82
C ALA A 120 -0.76 -7.80 5.66
N GLU A 121 -1.92 -7.89 5.01
CA GLU A 121 -3.04 -8.61 5.64
C GLU A 121 -2.52 -9.99 6.02
N ALA A 122 -2.99 -10.54 7.15
CA ALA A 122 -2.79 -11.96 7.42
C ALA A 122 -3.26 -12.70 6.16
N ALA A 123 -2.31 -13.33 5.45
CA ALA A 123 -2.69 -14.24 4.39
C ALA A 123 -3.54 -15.33 5.06
N GLU A 124 -4.60 -15.79 4.39
CA GLU A 124 -5.02 -17.17 4.64
C GLU A 124 -3.75 -17.99 4.51
N ASP A 125 -3.37 -18.69 5.58
CA ASP A 125 -2.11 -19.41 5.66
C ASP A 125 -1.90 -20.15 4.34
N ASP A 126 -0.82 -19.80 3.64
CA ASP A 126 -0.22 -20.76 2.74
C ASP A 126 0.12 -21.92 3.66
N ASP A 127 -0.63 -23.03 3.59
CA ASP A 127 -0.48 -24.17 4.51
C ASP A 127 0.97 -24.70 4.53
N GLU A 128 1.79 -24.29 3.56
CA GLU A 128 3.22 -24.53 3.46
C GLU A 128 4.04 -23.45 4.21
N ALA A 129 4.75 -23.89 5.26
CA ALA A 129 5.68 -23.01 5.98
C ALA A 129 6.73 -22.43 5.03
N PHE A 130 7.18 -21.19 5.26
CA PHE A 130 8.15 -20.51 4.39
C PHE A 130 9.40 -21.36 4.08
N ALA A 131 9.89 -22.10 5.07
CA ALA A 131 11.05 -22.98 4.91
C ALA A 131 10.77 -24.14 3.92
N GLU A 132 9.61 -24.79 4.05
CA GLU A 132 9.17 -25.89 3.18
C GLU A 132 8.97 -25.38 1.74
N LYS A 133 8.35 -24.20 1.59
CA LYS A 133 8.18 -23.53 0.31
C LYS A 133 9.50 -23.22 -0.37
N MET A 134 10.46 -22.68 0.38
CA MET A 134 11.80 -22.39 -0.13
C MET A 134 12.54 -23.67 -0.53
N GLU A 135 12.45 -24.73 0.26
CA GLU A 135 13.04 -26.03 -0.06
C GLU A 135 12.45 -26.59 -1.36
N ARG A 136 11.11 -26.62 -1.49
CA ARG A 136 10.41 -27.08 -2.69
C ARG A 136 10.76 -26.26 -3.93
N LEU A 137 10.73 -24.92 -3.84
CA LEU A 137 11.04 -24.05 -4.97
C LEU A 137 12.50 -24.17 -5.39
N THR A 138 13.43 -24.35 -4.44
CA THR A 138 14.85 -24.53 -4.76
C THR A 138 15.10 -25.90 -5.41
N ALA A 139 14.41 -26.95 -4.97
CA ALA A 139 14.45 -28.26 -5.61
C ALA A 139 13.90 -28.21 -7.04
N GLN A 140 12.76 -27.55 -7.26
CA GLN A 140 12.19 -27.35 -8.59
C GLN A 140 13.13 -26.56 -9.50
N LEU A 141 13.77 -25.50 -8.97
CA LEU A 141 14.75 -24.73 -9.72
C LEU A 141 15.95 -25.60 -10.14
N ALA A 142 16.45 -26.44 -9.24
CA ALA A 142 17.57 -27.34 -9.53
C ALA A 142 17.22 -28.35 -10.64
N GLU A 143 16.02 -28.94 -10.60
CA GLU A 143 15.53 -29.83 -11.66
C GLU A 143 15.44 -29.12 -13.01
N GLN A 144 14.88 -27.91 -13.03
CA GLN A 144 14.76 -27.10 -14.24
C GLN A 144 16.13 -26.73 -14.82
N MET A 145 17.10 -26.41 -13.97
CA MET A 145 18.48 -26.14 -14.40
C MET A 145 19.15 -27.37 -15.01
N ALA A 146 18.97 -28.55 -14.40
CA ALA A 146 19.50 -29.80 -14.94
C ALA A 146 18.91 -30.11 -16.32
N LYS A 147 17.59 -29.96 -16.46
CA LYS A 147 16.88 -30.14 -17.73
C LYS A 147 17.31 -29.11 -18.79
N GLY A 148 17.57 -27.87 -18.37
CA GLY A 148 18.14 -26.83 -19.23
C GLY A 148 19.51 -27.23 -19.78
N ALA A 149 20.40 -27.72 -18.92
CA ALA A 149 21.73 -28.16 -19.33
C ALA A 149 21.70 -29.36 -20.30
N GLU A 150 20.78 -30.31 -20.08
CA GLU A 150 20.56 -31.44 -21.02
C GLU A 150 20.10 -30.93 -22.39
N LEU A 151 19.09 -30.06 -22.42
CA LEU A 151 18.56 -29.50 -23.66
C LEU A 151 19.61 -28.66 -24.38
N ASP A 152 20.41 -27.88 -23.66
CA ASP A 152 21.52 -27.12 -24.22
C ASP A 152 22.56 -28.03 -24.88
N ALA A 153 22.88 -29.18 -24.27
CA ALA A 153 23.78 -30.16 -24.86
C ALA A 153 23.21 -30.74 -26.17
N VAL A 154 21.93 -31.09 -26.18
CA VAL A 154 21.24 -31.58 -27.40
C VAL A 154 21.20 -30.51 -28.48
N ILE A 155 20.94 -29.25 -28.13
CA ILE A 155 20.95 -28.13 -29.08
C ILE A 155 22.34 -27.98 -29.71
N ARG A 156 23.41 -28.03 -28.90
CA ARG A 156 24.79 -27.95 -29.40
C ARG A 156 25.12 -29.10 -30.35
N GLU A 157 24.73 -30.32 -30.02
CA GLU A 157 24.93 -31.48 -30.89
C GLU A 157 24.21 -31.28 -32.24
N LYS A 158 22.93 -30.88 -32.21
CA LYS A 158 22.13 -30.62 -33.41
C LYS A 158 22.72 -29.49 -34.27
N LEU A 159 23.19 -28.41 -33.65
CA LEU A 159 23.84 -27.30 -34.36
C LEU A 159 25.17 -27.72 -34.98
N ALA A 160 25.96 -28.57 -34.31
CA ALA A 160 27.19 -29.12 -34.85
C ALA A 160 26.94 -29.94 -36.12
N VAL A 161 25.90 -30.80 -36.14
CA VAL A 161 25.48 -31.56 -37.34
C VAL A 161 25.10 -30.63 -38.50
N LEU A 162 24.53 -29.47 -38.21
CA LEU A 162 24.15 -28.47 -39.21
C LEU A 162 25.30 -27.55 -39.65
N GLY A 163 26.50 -27.72 -39.11
CA GLY A 163 27.68 -26.90 -39.44
C GLY A 163 27.78 -25.57 -38.69
N TYR A 164 26.99 -25.37 -37.63
CA TYR A 164 26.97 -24.17 -36.79
C TYR A 164 27.40 -24.44 -35.35
N GLY A 165 28.02 -25.58 -35.07
CA GLY A 165 28.54 -25.89 -33.74
C GLY A 165 29.76 -25.03 -33.42
N ALA A 166 29.65 -24.18 -32.40
CA ALA A 166 30.79 -23.52 -31.75
C ALA A 166 31.21 -24.31 -30.51
#